data_AF-U6EA70-F1
#
_entry.id   AF-U6EA70-F1
#
_cell.length_a   1.000
_cell.length_b   1.000
_cell.length_c   1.000
_cell.angle_alpha   90.00
_cell.angle_beta   90.00
_cell.angle_gamma   90.00
#
_symmetry.space_group_name_H-M   'P 1'
#
loop_
_entity.id
_entity.type
_entity.pdbx_description
1 polymer ?
#
loop_
_entity_poly.entity_id
_entity_poly.type
_entity_poly.pdbx_seq_one_letter_code
_entity_poly.pdbx_strand_id
1 'polypeptide(L)'
;MRSYTHIVGAIFLFVTFAYVANFNNLLTGIFFAGWISVFPDIIDKITGKHRGIGHSIFWLIPLAIVGFWNMGIAVAIMVGFISHIFLDIFTTNGCPVLYPLWKNDFVCLRKKRRIKTGTNQDKAVFLVILLLLIPFLLLTTNILSQLHDTEDQNSAFAASTDSINNSENNDTLKCNFYLNFDLKESVNKNISIKKVSENETNILVNDI
;
A
#
# COMPACT_ATOMS: atom_id res chain seq x y z
N MET A 1 -3.30 22.55 8.93
CA MET A 1 -4.63 21.99 8.56
C MET A 1 -5.22 21.32 9.79
N ARG A 2 -6.34 20.61 9.70
CA ARG A 2 -6.73 19.71 10.81
C ARG A 2 -5.86 18.45 10.79
N SER A 3 -5.70 17.83 11.96
CA SER A 3 -4.79 16.69 12.15
C SER A 3 -5.11 15.50 11.25
N TYR A 4 -6.38 15.27 10.87
CA TYR A 4 -6.73 14.20 9.92
C TYR A 4 -6.14 14.42 8.51
N THR A 5 -6.05 15.68 8.05
CA THR A 5 -5.44 16.00 6.75
C THR A 5 -3.94 15.76 6.79
N HIS A 6 -3.31 16.09 7.93
CA HIS A 6 -1.89 15.82 8.15
C HIS A 6 -1.59 14.32 8.19
N ILE A 7 -2.38 13.53 8.94
CA ILE A 7 -2.22 12.07 9.00
C ILE A 7 -2.30 11.45 7.61
N VAL A 8 -3.35 11.76 6.83
CA VAL A 8 -3.51 11.17 5.49
C VAL A 8 -2.40 11.64 4.54
N GLY A 9 -1.98 12.90 4.63
CA GLY A 9 -0.82 13.40 3.86
C GLY A 9 0.50 12.75 4.24
N ALA A 10 0.73 12.44 5.52
CA ALA A 10 1.92 11.77 6.00
C ALA A 10 1.97 10.32 5.53
N ILE A 11 0.84 9.61 5.65
CA ILE A 11 0.71 8.23 5.15
C ILE A 11 0.92 8.21 3.63
N PHE A 12 0.31 9.13 2.89
CA PHE A 12 0.47 9.21 1.44
C PHE A 12 1.94 9.44 1.02
N LEU A 13 2.62 10.41 1.64
CA LEU A 13 4.03 10.68 1.33
C LEU A 13 4.90 9.46 1.68
N PHE A 14 4.65 8.83 2.84
CA PHE A 14 5.39 7.64 3.25
C PHE A 14 5.17 6.47 2.31
N VAL A 15 3.93 6.15 1.93
CA VAL A 15 3.63 5.04 0.99
C VAL A 15 4.29 5.29 -0.36
N THR A 16 4.26 6.53 -0.85
CA THR A 16 4.94 6.91 -2.10
C THR A 16 6.47 6.72 -1.98
N PHE A 17 7.06 7.14 -0.86
CA PHE A 17 8.49 6.96 -0.62
C PHE A 17 8.86 5.48 -0.45
N ALA A 18 8.03 4.71 0.26
CA ALA A 18 8.20 3.29 0.50
C ALA A 18 8.16 2.49 -0.81
N TYR A 19 7.29 2.88 -1.74
CA TYR A 19 7.23 2.32 -3.09
C TYR A 19 8.56 2.51 -3.83
N VAL A 20 9.04 3.76 -3.91
CA VAL A 20 10.26 4.11 -4.66
C VAL A 20 11.50 3.48 -4.05
N ALA A 21 11.58 3.43 -2.72
CA ALA A 21 12.72 2.89 -1.99
C ALA A 21 12.63 1.39 -1.68
N ASN A 22 11.57 0.69 -2.13
CA ASN A 22 11.33 -0.74 -1.88
C ASN A 22 11.45 -1.14 -0.39
N PHE A 23 10.73 -0.43 0.49
CA PHE A 23 10.72 -0.76 1.92
C PHE A 23 9.82 -1.97 2.24
N ASN A 24 10.38 -2.97 2.92
CA ASN A 24 9.64 -4.19 3.28
C ASN A 24 8.61 -3.99 4.41
N ASN A 25 8.83 -3.04 5.33
CA ASN A 25 8.02 -2.88 6.55
C ASN A 25 6.97 -1.77 6.42
N LEU A 26 6.06 -1.90 5.45
CA LEU A 26 5.08 -0.87 5.10
C LEU A 26 4.12 -0.54 6.24
N LEU A 27 3.56 -1.54 6.93
CA LEU A 27 2.59 -1.33 8.00
C LEU A 27 3.17 -0.55 9.19
N THR A 28 4.37 -0.95 9.63
CA THR A 28 5.09 -0.27 10.71
C THR A 28 5.38 1.18 10.34
N GLY A 29 5.81 1.42 9.10
CA GLY A 29 6.09 2.78 8.63
C GLY A 29 4.83 3.65 8.54
N ILE A 30 3.70 3.10 8.09
CA ILE A 30 2.41 3.83 8.08
C ILE A 30 2.03 4.28 9.49
N PHE A 31 2.16 3.39 10.49
CA PHE A 31 1.86 3.72 11.88
C PHE A 31 2.72 4.88 12.39
N PHE A 32 4.05 4.79 12.22
CA PHE A 32 4.97 5.83 12.69
C PHE A 32 4.82 7.16 11.92
N ALA A 33 4.59 7.11 10.61
CA ALA A 33 4.36 8.29 9.79
C ALA A 33 3.06 9.02 10.18
N GLY A 34 1.97 8.28 10.44
CA GLY A 34 0.73 8.86 10.94
C GLY A 34 0.88 9.46 12.34
N TRP A 35 1.55 8.74 13.25
CA TRP A 35 1.76 9.19 14.63
C TRP A 35 2.59 10.48 14.69
N ILE A 36 3.76 10.49 14.05
CA ILE A 36 4.67 11.64 14.10
C ILE A 36 4.06 12.87 13.43
N SER A 37 3.13 12.69 12.48
CA SER A 37 2.48 13.80 11.81
C SER A 37 1.67 14.67 12.78
N VAL A 38 1.24 14.17 13.92
CA VAL A 38 0.48 14.95 14.92
C VAL A 38 1.40 15.53 16.01
N PHE A 39 2.65 15.07 16.06
CA PHE A 39 3.62 15.48 17.08
C PHE A 39 3.84 17.00 17.17
N PRO A 40 3.99 17.75 16.06
CA PRO A 40 4.17 19.21 16.12
C PRO A 40 3.04 19.94 16.85
N ASP A 41 1.79 19.56 16.56
CA ASP A 41 0.59 20.13 17.17
C ASP A 41 0.53 19.82 18.68
N ILE A 42 0.94 18.61 19.07
CA ILE A 42 0.97 18.18 20.48
C ILE A 42 2.01 19.00 21.25
N ILE A 43 3.22 19.16 20.70
CA ILE A 43 4.29 19.94 21.34
C ILE A 43 3.87 21.40 21.53
N ASP A 44 3.23 22.00 20.53
CA ASP A 44 2.75 23.37 20.63
C ASP A 44 1.61 23.52 21.65
N LYS A 45 0.74 22.51 21.77
CA LYS A 45 -0.30 22.48 22.81
C LYS A 45 0.29 22.38 24.22
N ILE A 46 1.35 21.60 24.41
CA ILE A 46 2.03 21.43 25.70
C ILE A 46 2.82 22.68 26.08
N THR A 47 3.53 23.27 25.12
CA THR A 47 4.35 24.48 25.35
C THR A 47 3.53 25.76 25.45
N GLY A 48 2.21 25.68 25.23
CA GLY A 48 1.28 26.82 25.32
C GLY A 48 1.49 27.88 24.24
N LYS A 49 2.45 27.68 23.33
CA LYS A 49 2.72 28.55 22.19
C LYS A 49 2.19 27.88 20.93
N HIS A 50 1.13 28.46 20.37
CA HIS A 50 0.59 28.02 19.10
C HIS A 50 1.60 28.33 17.97
N ARG A 51 2.03 27.31 17.21
CA ARG A 51 3.03 27.42 16.13
C ARG A 51 4.39 27.92 16.62
N GLY A 52 4.98 27.18 17.55
CA GLY A 52 6.25 27.50 18.17
C GLY A 52 7.34 26.48 17.82
N ILE A 53 7.90 25.88 18.88
CA ILE A 53 9.05 24.97 18.77
C ILE A 53 8.67 23.65 18.09
N GLY A 54 7.40 23.21 18.14
CA GLY A 54 6.96 21.93 17.57
C GLY A 54 7.06 21.89 16.05
N HIS A 55 6.94 23.04 15.40
CA HIS A 55 6.97 23.20 13.94
C HIS A 55 8.37 23.51 13.38
N SER A 56 9.38 23.43 14.24
CA SER A 56 10.76 23.68 13.85
C SER A 56 11.35 22.50 13.09
N ILE A 57 12.05 22.78 11.98
CA ILE A 57 12.80 21.77 11.22
C ILE A 57 13.92 21.13 12.05
N PHE A 58 14.36 21.77 13.14
CA PHE A 58 15.39 21.23 14.02
C PHE A 58 14.99 19.91 14.69
N TRP A 59 13.69 19.61 14.78
CA TRP A 59 13.23 18.29 15.23
C TRP A 59 13.66 17.15 14.32
N LEU A 60 14.02 17.41 13.05
CA LEU A 60 14.58 16.36 12.19
C LEU A 60 15.89 15.78 12.74
N ILE A 61 16.69 16.55 13.48
CA ILE A 61 17.95 16.07 14.05
C ILE A 61 17.73 14.94 15.07
N PRO A 62 16.97 15.13 16.17
CA PRO A 62 16.71 14.05 17.12
C PRO A 62 15.89 12.92 16.51
N LEU A 63 14.99 13.21 15.55
CA LEU A 63 14.22 12.16 14.87
C LEU A 63 15.11 11.29 13.96
N ALA A 64 16.15 11.86 13.35
CA ALA A 64 17.11 11.11 12.54
C ALA A 64 17.99 10.16 13.38
N ILE A 65 18.23 10.47 14.67
CA ILE A 65 19.00 9.60 15.57
C ILE A 65 18.32 8.23 15.75
N VAL A 66 16.99 8.15 15.62
CA VAL A 66 16.26 6.86 15.62
C VAL A 66 16.78 5.91 14.52
N GLY A 67 17.39 6.46 13.46
CA GLY A 67 17.96 5.70 12.35
C GLY A 67 19.10 4.77 12.75
N PHE A 68 19.80 5.06 13.85
CA PHE A 68 20.83 4.17 14.39
C PHE A 68 20.27 2.84 14.91
N TRP A 69 18.99 2.80 15.32
CA TRP A 69 18.31 1.57 15.73
C TRP A 69 17.55 0.92 14.58
N ASN A 70 16.79 1.72 13.83
CA ASN A 70 15.98 1.21 12.73
C ASN A 70 15.80 2.28 11.66
N MET A 71 16.49 2.10 10.54
CA MET A 71 16.45 3.02 9.42
C MET A 71 15.04 3.17 8.82
N GLY A 72 14.25 2.10 8.76
CA GLY A 72 12.88 2.15 8.22
C GLY A 72 11.95 2.99 9.08
N ILE A 73 12.04 2.86 10.40
CA ILE A 73 11.26 3.67 11.34
C ILE A 73 11.70 5.14 11.27
N ALA A 74 13.01 5.40 11.23
CA ALA A 74 13.53 6.77 11.14
C ALA A 74 13.05 7.48 9.87
N VAL A 75 13.09 6.79 8.72
CA VAL A 75 12.57 7.31 7.46
C VAL A 75 11.07 7.62 7.57
N ALA A 76 10.27 6.70 8.13
CA ALA A 76 8.84 6.92 8.32
C ALA A 76 8.55 8.14 9.20
N ILE A 77 9.32 8.29 10.29
CA ILE A 77 9.22 9.40 11.22
C ILE A 77 9.58 10.73 10.53
N MET A 78 10.72 10.77 9.82
CA MET A 78 11.18 11.97 9.11
C MET A 78 10.20 12.37 8.01
N VAL A 79 9.75 11.41 7.19
CA VAL A 79 8.79 11.65 6.11
C VAL A 79 7.46 12.17 6.66
N GLY A 80 6.94 11.57 7.72
CA GLY A 80 5.70 12.03 8.34
C GLY A 80 5.82 13.46 8.90
N PHE A 81 6.94 13.78 9.54
CA PHE A 81 7.21 15.12 10.07
C PHE A 81 7.36 16.16 8.96
N ILE A 82 8.09 15.83 7.89
CA ILE A 82 8.24 16.70 6.71
C ILE A 82 6.88 16.94 6.05
N SER A 83 6.04 15.91 5.92
CA SER A 83 4.70 16.05 5.35
C SER A 83 3.83 17.01 6.16
N HIS A 84 3.91 16.94 7.50
CA HIS A 84 3.20 17.88 8.38
C HIS A 84 3.59 19.33 8.10
N ILE A 85 4.90 19.63 8.12
CA ILE A 85 5.43 20.97 7.85
C ILE A 85 5.04 21.42 6.44
N PHE A 86 5.20 20.54 5.45
CA PHE A 86 4.90 20.83 4.06
C PHE A 86 3.45 21.26 3.86
N LEU A 87 2.49 20.51 4.42
CA LEU A 87 1.07 20.85 4.36
C LEU A 87 0.75 22.17 5.07
N ASP A 88 1.42 22.46 6.19
CA ASP A 88 1.16 23.70 6.94
C ASP A 88 1.65 24.96 6.21
N ILE A 89 2.68 24.85 5.37
CA ILE A 89 3.15 25.94 4.48
C ILE A 89 2.10 26.34 3.43
N PHE A 90 1.15 25.46 3.06
CA PHE A 90 0.05 25.79 2.13
C PHE A 90 -1.14 26.50 2.81
N THR A 91 -1.15 26.55 4.14
CA THR A 91 -2.26 27.16 4.88
C THR A 91 -2.18 28.68 4.91
N THR A 92 -3.25 29.33 5.38
CA THR A 92 -3.26 30.80 5.55
C THR A 92 -2.19 31.30 6.51
N ASN A 93 -1.91 30.51 7.55
CA ASN A 93 -1.04 30.87 8.65
C ASN A 93 0.42 30.51 8.37
N GLY A 94 0.67 29.52 7.50
CA GLY A 94 2.03 29.06 7.23
C GLY A 94 2.64 28.26 8.37
N CYS A 95 3.97 28.09 8.28
CA CYS A 95 4.77 27.36 9.25
C CYS A 95 6.09 28.10 9.55
N PRO A 96 6.45 28.33 10.82
CA PRO A 96 7.73 28.95 11.18
C PRO A 96 8.86 27.90 11.19
N VAL A 97 9.25 27.45 10.00
CA VAL A 97 10.18 26.33 9.78
C VAL A 97 11.53 26.50 10.50
N LEU A 98 12.03 27.74 10.59
CA LEU A 98 13.34 28.07 11.15
C LEU A 98 13.28 28.58 12.61
N TYR A 99 12.14 28.42 13.29
CA TYR A 99 12.03 28.78 14.70
C TYR A 99 13.01 27.92 15.55
N PRO A 100 13.70 28.47 16.57
CA PRO A 100 13.59 29.82 17.11
C PRO A 100 14.51 30.86 16.45
N LEU A 101 15.38 30.47 15.52
CA LEU A 101 16.34 31.37 14.87
C LEU A 101 15.64 32.43 14.02
N TRP A 102 14.55 32.05 13.35
CA TRP A 102 13.74 32.96 12.55
C TRP A 102 12.25 32.70 12.81
N LYS A 103 11.55 33.75 13.21
CA LYS A 103 10.14 33.71 13.62
C LYS A 103 9.15 33.97 12.49
N ASN A 104 9.62 34.15 11.25
CA ASN A 104 8.73 34.44 10.13
C ASN A 104 8.10 33.13 9.62
N ASP A 105 6.80 33.19 9.38
CA ASP A 105 6.05 32.07 8.81
C ASP A 105 6.37 31.92 7.31
N PHE A 106 6.77 30.72 6.92
CA PHE A 106 6.90 30.35 5.52
C PHE A 106 5.55 30.03 4.94
N VAL A 107 5.25 30.61 3.78
CA VAL A 107 4.01 30.37 3.05
C VAL A 107 4.31 30.25 1.56
N CYS A 108 3.83 29.18 0.94
CA CYS A 108 4.07 28.92 -0.49
C CYS A 108 3.10 29.68 -1.41
N LEU A 109 1.85 29.87 -0.98
CA LEU A 109 0.80 30.42 -1.84
C LEU A 109 0.50 31.91 -1.60
N ARG A 110 0.11 32.62 -2.68
CA ARG A 110 -0.41 33.99 -2.61
C ARG A 110 -1.66 34.04 -1.73
N LYS A 111 -1.85 35.12 -0.97
CA LYS A 111 -2.88 35.28 0.09
C LYS A 111 -4.28 34.75 -0.24
N LYS A 112 -4.76 34.92 -1.49
CA LYS A 112 -6.10 34.47 -1.94
C LYS A 112 -6.22 32.97 -2.22
N ARG A 113 -5.11 32.26 -2.45
CA ARG A 113 -5.07 30.82 -2.80
C ARG A 113 -4.69 29.92 -1.61
N ARG A 114 -4.41 30.50 -0.45
CA ARG A 114 -4.03 29.78 0.76
C ARG A 114 -5.23 29.01 1.32
N ILE A 115 -4.96 27.82 1.85
CA ILE A 115 -6.01 26.94 2.38
C ILE A 115 -6.36 27.38 3.80
N LYS A 116 -7.64 27.66 4.03
CA LYS A 116 -8.15 27.98 5.37
C LYS A 116 -8.49 26.68 6.12
N THR A 117 -7.79 26.44 7.23
CA THR A 117 -8.04 25.30 8.11
C THR A 117 -9.50 25.23 8.54
N GLY A 118 -10.10 24.03 8.51
CA GLY A 118 -11.49 23.80 8.94
C GLY A 118 -12.57 24.24 7.96
N THR A 119 -12.21 24.81 6.80
CA THR A 119 -13.17 25.13 5.74
C THR A 119 -13.37 23.95 4.79
N ASN A 120 -14.30 24.06 3.85
CA ASN A 120 -14.49 23.05 2.79
C ASN A 120 -13.23 22.86 1.92
N GLN A 121 -12.32 23.83 1.86
CA GLN A 121 -11.03 23.69 1.16
C GLN A 121 -10.13 22.66 1.84
N ASP A 122 -10.06 22.64 3.17
CA ASP A 122 -9.29 21.67 3.95
C ASP A 122 -9.84 20.25 3.74
N LYS A 123 -11.17 20.12 3.78
CA LYS A 123 -11.87 18.85 3.50
C LYS A 123 -11.63 18.35 2.07
N ALA A 124 -11.63 19.26 1.08
CA ALA A 124 -11.35 18.92 -0.31
C ALA A 124 -9.91 18.39 -0.47
N VAL A 125 -8.93 19.04 0.16
CA VAL A 125 -7.53 18.59 0.14
C VAL A 125 -7.40 17.21 0.78
N PHE A 126 -8.02 17.00 1.94
CA PHE A 126 -8.09 15.69 2.56
C PHE A 126 -8.66 14.63 1.61
N LEU A 127 -9.79 14.91 0.96
CA LEU A 127 -10.45 13.96 0.05
C LEU A 127 -9.57 13.64 -1.16
N VAL A 128 -8.91 14.65 -1.74
CA VAL A 128 -8.01 14.46 -2.89
C VAL A 128 -6.81 13.60 -2.51
N ILE A 129 -6.16 13.87 -1.37
CA ILE A 129 -5.03 13.05 -0.91
C ILE A 129 -5.49 11.63 -0.59
N LEU A 130 -6.66 11.47 0.05
CA LEU A 130 -7.23 10.16 0.34
C LEU A 130 -7.52 9.36 -0.93
N LEU A 131 -8.11 10.00 -1.94
CA LEU A 131 -8.37 9.36 -3.24
C LEU A 131 -7.07 8.91 -3.92
N LEU A 132 -6.01 9.71 -3.81
CA LEU A 132 -4.71 9.44 -4.40
C LEU A 132 -3.92 8.40 -3.60
N LEU A 133 -4.16 8.27 -2.30
CA LEU A 133 -3.55 7.26 -1.44
C LEU A 133 -3.97 5.83 -1.82
N ILE A 134 -5.23 5.63 -2.22
CA ILE A 134 -5.79 4.31 -2.56
C ILE A 134 -4.97 3.60 -3.67
N PRO A 135 -4.77 4.18 -4.87
CA PRO A 135 -4.02 3.49 -5.93
C PRO A 135 -2.57 3.22 -5.55
N PHE A 136 -1.93 4.12 -4.79
CA PHE A 136 -0.56 3.92 -4.31
C PHE A 136 -0.45 2.78 -3.29
N LEU A 137 -1.44 2.62 -2.41
CA LEU A 137 -1.53 1.45 -1.52
C LEU A 137 -1.70 0.15 -2.30
N LEU A 138 -2.55 0.13 -3.33
CA LEU A 138 -2.72 -1.05 -4.19
C LEU A 138 -1.41 -1.41 -4.91
N LEU A 139 -0.70 -0.41 -5.43
CA LEU A 139 0.56 -0.60 -6.14
C LEU A 139 1.67 -1.13 -5.22
N THR A 140 1.76 -0.61 -3.98
CA THR A 140 2.80 -1.02 -3.02
C THR A 140 2.61 -2.40 -2.45
N THR A 141 1.35 -2.85 -2.30
CA THR A 141 1.03 -4.14 -1.70
C THR A 141 1.00 -5.29 -2.70
N ASN A 142 1.23 -5.02 -4.00
CA ASN A 142 1.07 -5.97 -5.10
C ASN A 142 -0.29 -6.70 -5.10
N ILE A 143 -1.31 -6.12 -4.45
CA ILE A 143 -2.69 -6.67 -4.48
C ILE A 143 -3.21 -6.71 -5.93
N LEU A 144 -2.76 -5.78 -6.78
CA LEU A 144 -3.13 -5.76 -8.19
C LEU A 144 -2.68 -7.03 -8.95
N SER A 145 -1.51 -7.62 -8.62
CA SER A 145 -1.10 -8.88 -9.25
C SER A 145 -1.92 -10.06 -8.74
N GLN A 146 -2.31 -10.04 -7.46
CA GLN A 146 -3.23 -11.04 -6.90
C GLN A 146 -4.64 -10.93 -7.52
N LEU A 147 -5.10 -9.71 -7.80
CA LEU A 147 -6.37 -9.47 -8.50
C LEU A 147 -6.31 -9.91 -9.96
N HIS A 148 -5.18 -9.77 -10.66
CA HIS A 148 -5.01 -10.28 -12.02
C HIS A 148 -5.03 -11.82 -12.07
N ASP A 149 -4.48 -12.50 -11.06
CA ASP A 149 -4.69 -13.96 -10.89
C ASP A 149 -6.17 -14.32 -10.57
N THR A 150 -6.98 -13.32 -10.18
CA THR A 150 -8.42 -13.46 -9.93
C THR A 150 -9.26 -12.98 -11.14
N GLU A 151 -8.67 -12.32 -12.13
CA GLU A 151 -9.39 -11.83 -13.33
C GLU A 151 -9.81 -12.96 -14.28
N ASP A 152 -9.16 -14.12 -14.20
CA ASP A 152 -9.69 -15.36 -14.82
C ASP A 152 -10.99 -15.84 -14.16
N GLN A 153 -11.42 -15.25 -13.03
CA GLN A 153 -12.66 -15.61 -12.33
C GLN A 153 -13.65 -14.45 -12.11
N ASN A 154 -13.32 -13.19 -12.38
CA ASN A 154 -14.25 -12.07 -12.13
C ASN A 154 -14.15 -10.94 -13.17
N SER A 155 -14.49 -11.23 -14.42
CA SER A 155 -14.83 -10.20 -15.42
C SER A 155 -16.35 -10.02 -15.51
N ALA A 156 -16.94 -9.29 -14.57
CA ALA A 156 -18.33 -8.85 -14.70
C ALA A 156 -18.54 -7.46 -14.08
N PHE A 157 -18.02 -6.44 -14.75
CA PHE A 157 -18.63 -5.11 -14.72
C PHE A 157 -18.91 -4.68 -16.17
N ALA A 158 -20.20 -4.63 -16.49
CA ALA A 158 -20.83 -4.14 -17.72
C ALA A 158 -20.77 -5.02 -18.99
N ALA A 159 -21.69 -5.99 -19.09
CA ALA A 159 -22.72 -6.02 -20.15
C ALA A 159 -23.64 -7.22 -19.92
N SER A 160 -24.91 -6.95 -19.65
CA SER A 160 -25.97 -7.95 -19.70
C SER A 160 -26.04 -8.54 -21.11
N THR A 161 -25.78 -9.84 -21.26
CA THR A 161 -26.41 -10.65 -22.31
C THR A 161 -26.52 -12.07 -21.77
N ASP A 162 -27.77 -12.51 -21.66
CA ASP A 162 -28.15 -13.86 -21.28
C ASP A 162 -27.42 -14.92 -22.11
N SER A 163 -26.74 -15.85 -21.45
CA SER A 163 -26.80 -17.25 -21.84
C SER A 163 -26.54 -18.13 -20.63
N ILE A 164 -27.62 -18.76 -20.20
CA ILE A 164 -27.66 -19.87 -19.26
C ILE A 164 -26.75 -20.97 -19.78
N ASN A 165 -25.83 -21.46 -18.95
CA ASN A 165 -25.48 -22.88 -18.85
C ASN A 165 -24.88 -23.15 -17.48
N ASN A 166 -25.71 -23.72 -16.60
CA ASN A 166 -25.25 -24.44 -15.42
C ASN A 166 -24.24 -25.50 -15.84
N SER A 167 -23.03 -25.44 -15.33
CA SER A 167 -22.15 -26.60 -15.24
C SER A 167 -21.65 -26.70 -13.82
N GLU A 168 -22.08 -27.77 -13.16
CA GLU A 168 -21.71 -28.15 -11.81
C GLU A 168 -20.19 -28.27 -11.69
N ASN A 169 -19.63 -27.57 -10.69
CA ASN A 169 -18.23 -27.72 -10.29
C ASN A 169 -18.03 -29.13 -9.72
N ASN A 170 -17.58 -30.06 -10.56
CA ASN A 170 -16.83 -31.23 -10.11
C ASN A 170 -15.35 -30.85 -10.14
N ASP A 171 -14.81 -30.50 -8.97
CA ASP A 171 -13.38 -30.39 -8.71
C ASP A 171 -12.69 -31.71 -9.08
N THR A 172 -12.23 -31.81 -10.33
CA THR A 172 -11.38 -32.91 -10.78
C THR A 172 -9.94 -32.52 -10.50
N LEU A 173 -9.45 -32.93 -9.32
CA LEU A 173 -8.02 -32.96 -9.01
C LEU A 173 -7.28 -33.70 -10.15
N LYS A 174 -6.56 -32.95 -10.98
CA LYS A 174 -5.70 -33.52 -12.04
C LYS A 174 -4.50 -34.21 -11.38
N CYS A 175 -4.59 -35.52 -11.18
CA CYS A 175 -3.42 -36.36 -10.89
C CYS A 175 -2.77 -36.82 -12.20
N ASN A 176 -1.57 -36.30 -12.47
CA ASN A 176 -0.75 -36.75 -13.60
C ASN A 176 0.14 -37.93 -13.16
N PHE A 177 -0.03 -39.08 -13.80
CA PHE A 177 0.83 -40.26 -13.61
C PHE A 177 1.70 -40.48 -14.85
N TYR A 178 3.02 -40.53 -14.66
CA TYR A 178 3.97 -40.80 -15.73
C TYR A 178 4.42 -42.26 -15.65
N LEU A 179 4.12 -43.05 -16.69
CA LEU A 179 4.56 -44.44 -16.84
C LEU A 179 5.65 -44.48 -17.91
N ASN A 180 6.81 -45.03 -17.57
CA ASN A 180 7.92 -45.18 -18.50
C ASN A 180 8.12 -46.67 -18.81
N PHE A 181 8.10 -47.05 -20.08
CA PHE A 181 8.26 -48.43 -20.53
C PHE A 181 9.56 -48.55 -21.30
N ASP A 182 10.45 -49.44 -20.85
CA ASP A 182 11.68 -49.77 -21.54
C ASP A 182 11.49 -51.08 -22.31
N LEU A 183 11.45 -51.01 -23.65
CA LEU A 183 11.18 -52.14 -24.54
C LEU A 183 12.49 -52.56 -25.22
N LYS A 184 12.92 -53.80 -24.97
CA LYS A 184 14.23 -54.30 -25.44
C LYS A 184 14.28 -54.66 -26.93
N GLU A 185 13.15 -54.78 -27.62
CA GLU A 185 13.11 -55.14 -29.04
C GLU A 185 12.00 -54.40 -29.80
N SER A 186 12.21 -54.14 -31.10
CA SER A 186 11.35 -53.38 -32.02
C SER A 186 10.07 -54.14 -32.40
N VAL A 187 9.27 -54.53 -31.42
CA VAL A 187 7.98 -55.19 -31.62
C VAL A 187 6.85 -54.19 -31.42
N ASN A 188 5.88 -54.19 -32.32
CA ASN A 188 4.68 -53.35 -32.23
C ASN A 188 3.80 -53.88 -31.09
N LYS A 189 3.73 -53.16 -29.96
CA LYS A 189 2.87 -53.53 -28.82
C LYS A 189 1.70 -52.56 -28.67
N ASN A 190 0.49 -53.10 -28.53
CA ASN A 190 -0.72 -52.32 -28.26
C ASN A 190 -0.96 -52.22 -26.75
N ILE A 191 -0.99 -51.00 -26.22
CA ILE A 191 -1.27 -50.74 -24.80
C ILE A 191 -2.75 -50.38 -24.66
N SER A 192 -3.52 -51.21 -23.96
CA SER A 192 -4.93 -50.96 -23.64
C SER A 192 -5.10 -50.65 -22.15
N ILE A 193 -5.64 -49.48 -21.81
CA ILE A 193 -5.91 -49.06 -20.43
C ILE A 193 -7.41 -49.20 -20.16
N LYS A 194 -7.80 -49.96 -19.12
CA LYS A 194 -9.20 -50.15 -18.74
C LYS A 194 -9.39 -49.79 -17.27
N LYS A 195 -10.37 -48.93 -16.97
CA LYS A 195 -10.83 -48.65 -15.61
C LYS A 195 -11.60 -49.87 -15.08
N VAL A 196 -11.15 -50.45 -13.96
CA VAL A 196 -11.73 -51.67 -13.38
C VAL A 196 -12.86 -51.36 -12.39
N SER A 197 -12.76 -50.29 -11.58
CA SER A 197 -13.84 -49.85 -10.68
C SER A 197 -13.80 -48.34 -10.41
N GLU A 198 -14.79 -47.82 -9.67
CA GLU A 198 -14.87 -46.39 -9.30
C GLU A 198 -13.88 -45.98 -8.20
N ASN A 199 -13.45 -46.92 -7.34
CA ASN A 199 -12.59 -46.63 -6.19
C ASN A 199 -11.15 -47.15 -6.32
N GLU A 200 -10.87 -48.08 -7.24
CA GLU A 200 -9.54 -48.63 -7.46
C GLU A 200 -9.20 -48.73 -8.95
N THR A 201 -8.07 -48.16 -9.35
CA THR A 201 -7.56 -48.25 -10.72
C THR A 201 -6.43 -49.27 -10.76
N ASN A 202 -6.77 -50.52 -11.06
CA ASN A 202 -5.77 -51.56 -11.33
C ASN A 202 -5.39 -51.52 -12.82
N ILE A 203 -4.11 -51.30 -13.12
CA ILE A 203 -3.59 -51.23 -14.49
C ILE A 203 -3.06 -52.61 -14.87
N LEU A 204 -3.73 -53.29 -15.79
CA LEU A 204 -3.34 -54.61 -16.29
C LEU A 204 -2.72 -54.45 -17.69
N VAL A 205 -1.42 -54.74 -17.81
CA VAL A 205 -0.68 -54.70 -19.07
C VAL A 205 -0.48 -56.12 -19.55
N ASN A 206 -1.14 -56.50 -20.65
CA ASN A 206 -0.98 -57.83 -21.25
C ASN A 206 0.05 -57.79 -22.37
N ASP A 207 0.89 -58.83 -22.42
CA ASP A 207 1.75 -59.14 -23.55
C ASP A 207 1.00 -60.18 -24.41
N ILE A 208 0.90 -59.97 -25.73
CA ILE A 208 0.39 -60.95 -26.69
C ILE A 208 1.54 -61.33 -27.62
#